data_AF-A0AAI8VP31-F1
#
_entry.id   AF-A0AAI8VP31-F1
#
_cell.length_a   1.000
_cell.length_b   1.000
_cell.length_c   1.000
_cell.angle_alpha   90.00
_cell.angle_beta   90.00
_cell.angle_gamma   90.00
#
_symmetry.space_group_name_H-M   'P 1'
#
loop_
_entity.id
_entity.type
_entity.pdbx_description
1 polymer ?
#
loop_
_entity_poly.entity_id
_entity_poly.type
_entity_poly.pdbx_seq_one_letter_code
_entity_poly.pdbx_strand_id
1 'polypeptide(L)'
;MEKTTSPRPATDTYQKVSLSDTDLEGESPRRSSSDEGTPTPTWDKGYRRRKPRTILSTIWLFARALFIIVGISTWAASLWVVHEATGDMERARSLLLLAKEATAVPSTPHANSHDSSSSSSKSGHKITNPHHDSLNTMFIPGGTLPVAGYGLAYNTTYCNGWTDPAGAIERGCVLDPLQGGWVHELCHDAALTKEWLSLPDFGWYLDAERTHKVPQDRVWAADIPGGVDTTLYTVLDFHAQHCKSVMTLRIKHTTRRNKGLGYLPLDPGHMNHCIHLMTETPNPKELTQVVLGKFGGGTEGFGLAGECYMPIL
;
A
#
# COMPACT_ATOMS: atom_id res chain seq x y z
N MET A 1 -27.61 23.81 41.41
CA MET A 1 -27.37 23.65 39.97
C MET A 1 -26.02 24.30 39.68
N GLU A 2 -24.98 23.48 39.72
CA GLU A 2 -23.58 23.91 39.68
C GLU A 2 -22.90 23.11 38.57
N LYS A 3 -22.29 23.82 37.63
CA LYS A 3 -21.83 23.31 36.34
C LYS A 3 -20.33 23.03 36.49
N THR A 4 -19.96 21.77 36.70
CA THR A 4 -18.55 21.34 36.80
C THR A 4 -18.08 20.78 35.47
N THR A 5 -17.35 21.61 34.74
CA THR A 5 -16.59 21.26 33.53
C THR A 5 -15.31 20.54 33.97
N SER A 6 -15.14 19.28 33.60
CA SER A 6 -13.90 18.52 33.87
C SER A 6 -12.92 18.63 32.70
N PRO A 7 -11.62 18.89 32.93
CA PRO A 7 -10.62 19.02 31.88
C PRO A 7 -10.14 17.65 31.38
N ARG A 8 -9.88 17.59 30.07
CA ARG A 8 -9.31 16.45 29.34
C ARG A 8 -7.85 16.25 29.76
N PRO A 9 -7.42 15.05 30.20
CA PRO A 9 -6.01 14.81 30.44
C PRO A 9 -5.30 14.51 29.12
N ALA A 10 -4.27 15.31 28.83
CA ALA A 10 -3.21 14.99 27.89
C ALA A 10 -2.29 13.93 28.52
N THR A 11 -2.05 12.81 27.85
CA THR A 11 -1.02 11.84 28.24
C THR A 11 -0.34 11.27 26.99
N ASP A 12 0.76 11.91 26.59
CA ASP A 12 1.85 11.25 25.87
C ASP A 12 2.83 10.72 26.91
N THR A 13 2.65 9.46 27.32
CA THR A 13 3.68 8.68 27.99
C THR A 13 3.37 7.19 27.86
N TYR A 14 3.86 6.57 26.78
CA TYR A 14 3.95 5.12 26.72
C TYR A 14 5.05 4.65 27.69
N GLN A 15 4.64 4.04 28.80
CA GLN A 15 5.54 3.32 29.69
C GLN A 15 5.72 1.90 29.15
N LYS A 16 6.95 1.58 28.73
CA LYS A 16 7.34 0.26 28.21
C LYS A 16 7.32 -0.75 29.37
N VAL A 17 6.32 -1.61 29.41
CA VAL A 17 6.29 -2.76 30.33
C VAL A 17 7.05 -3.89 29.66
N SER A 18 8.26 -4.15 30.13
CA SER A 18 8.99 -5.39 29.82
C SER A 18 8.43 -6.51 30.69
N LEU A 19 7.60 -7.38 30.11
CA LEU A 19 7.34 -8.71 30.65
C LEU A 19 8.42 -9.64 30.11
N SER A 20 9.31 -10.09 31.00
CA SER A 20 10.27 -11.15 30.75
C SER A 20 9.54 -12.50 30.80
N ASP A 21 9.30 -13.11 29.65
CA ASP A 21 8.89 -14.52 29.57
C ASP A 21 10.09 -15.40 29.94
N THR A 22 9.89 -16.28 30.92
CA THR A 22 10.97 -17.08 31.54
C THR A 22 11.17 -18.45 30.86
N ASP A 23 10.51 -18.71 29.73
CA ASP A 23 10.48 -20.05 29.10
C ASP A 23 11.25 -20.14 27.76
N LEU A 24 12.14 -19.18 27.45
CA LEU A 24 12.97 -19.22 26.23
C LEU A 24 14.49 -19.27 26.46
N GLU A 25 14.96 -19.45 27.70
CA GLU A 25 16.38 -19.69 27.97
C GLU A 25 16.69 -21.19 28.09
N GLY A 26 16.84 -21.84 26.93
CA GLY A 26 17.58 -23.09 26.84
C GLY A 26 19.08 -22.83 26.99
N GLU A 27 19.67 -23.42 28.03
CA GLU A 27 21.06 -23.31 28.43
C GLU A 27 22.07 -23.50 27.28
N SER A 28 23.03 -22.58 27.17
CA SER A 28 24.28 -22.79 26.44
C SER A 28 25.47 -22.43 27.33
N PRO A 29 26.57 -23.22 27.36
CA PRO A 29 27.57 -23.11 28.40
C PRO A 29 28.48 -21.89 28.23
N ARG A 30 28.66 -21.16 29.33
CA ARG A 30 29.64 -20.06 29.50
C ARG A 30 31.04 -20.50 29.10
N ARG A 31 31.65 -19.75 28.17
CA ARG A 31 33.10 -19.67 28.00
C ARG A 31 33.57 -18.29 28.46
N SER A 32 34.42 -18.26 29.47
CA SER A 32 35.04 -17.07 30.04
C SER A 32 36.18 -16.55 29.14
N SER A 33 36.20 -15.25 28.84
CA SER A 33 37.46 -14.52 28.59
C SER A 33 37.29 -13.01 28.85
N SER A 34 37.87 -12.59 29.97
CA SER A 34 38.64 -11.35 30.21
C SER A 34 38.56 -10.17 29.23
N ASP A 35 38.14 -9.03 29.79
CA ASP A 35 38.75 -7.68 29.77
C ASP A 35 39.34 -7.12 28.48
N GLU A 36 38.70 -6.06 27.97
CA GLU A 36 39.41 -4.88 27.47
C GLU A 36 38.52 -3.62 27.59
N GLY A 37 38.99 -2.64 28.37
CA GLY A 37 38.27 -1.42 28.73
C GLY A 37 38.07 -0.47 27.55
N THR A 38 36.81 -0.04 27.34
CA THR A 38 36.48 1.01 26.38
C THR A 38 36.51 2.38 27.07
N PRO A 39 37.32 3.35 26.60
CA PRO A 39 37.38 4.68 27.21
C PRO A 39 36.13 5.49 26.85
N THR A 40 35.46 6.03 27.86
CA THR A 40 34.35 6.96 27.70
C THR A 40 34.86 8.32 27.19
N PRO A 41 34.23 8.92 26.17
CA PRO A 41 34.67 10.20 25.64
C PRO A 41 34.28 11.33 26.60
N THR A 42 35.28 11.99 27.18
CA THR A 42 35.12 13.22 27.94
C THR A 42 34.81 14.38 26.99
N TRP A 43 33.59 14.90 27.09
CA TRP A 43 33.15 16.09 26.36
C TRP A 43 33.81 17.34 26.93
N ASP A 44 34.86 17.80 26.26
CA ASP A 44 35.55 19.04 26.60
C ASP A 44 34.65 20.25 26.30
N LYS A 45 34.45 21.11 27.31
CA LYS A 45 33.60 22.30 27.28
C LYS A 45 34.32 23.46 26.56
N GLY A 46 34.66 23.24 25.30
CA GLY A 46 35.18 24.29 24.41
C GLY A 46 34.03 25.15 23.86
N TYR A 47 33.62 26.18 24.61
CA TYR A 47 32.70 27.23 24.13
C TYR A 47 33.31 27.92 22.90
N ARG A 48 32.95 27.47 21.70
CA ARG A 48 33.32 28.10 20.42
C ARG A 48 32.81 29.54 20.42
N ARG A 49 33.74 30.49 20.41
CA ARG A 49 33.49 31.90 20.09
C ARG A 49 32.70 31.95 18.78
N ARG A 50 31.45 32.41 18.84
CA ARG A 50 30.61 32.65 17.66
C ARG A 50 31.32 33.67 16.77
N LYS A 51 31.74 33.25 15.57
CA LYS A 51 32.15 34.18 14.53
C LYS A 51 31.00 35.17 14.26
N PRO A 52 31.29 36.47 14.08
CA PRO A 52 30.25 37.45 13.78
C PRO A 52 29.49 36.99 12.53
N ARG A 53 28.16 36.93 12.65
CA ARG A 53 27.27 36.62 11.52
C ARG A 53 27.56 37.62 10.41
N THR A 54 28.09 37.13 9.29
CA THR A 54 28.34 37.94 8.11
C THR A 54 27.02 38.47 7.56
N ILE A 55 27.01 39.68 7.02
CA ILE A 55 25.84 40.31 6.35
C ILE A 55 25.22 39.36 5.29
N LEU A 56 26.04 38.49 4.69
CA LEU A 56 25.58 37.45 3.77
C LEU A 56 24.57 36.46 4.41
N SER A 57 24.74 36.13 5.69
CA SER A 57 23.84 35.20 6.41
C SER A 57 22.48 35.83 6.69
N THR A 58 22.43 37.13 6.97
CA THR A 58 21.17 37.84 7.18
C THR A 58 20.41 37.99 5.86
N ILE A 59 21.10 38.37 4.77
CA ILE A 59 20.50 38.42 3.42
C ILE A 59 19.92 37.06 3.02
N TRP A 60 20.66 35.97 3.26
CA TRP A 60 20.18 34.63 2.93
C TRP A 60 18.92 34.23 3.73
N LEU A 61 18.85 34.60 5.01
CA LEU A 61 17.66 34.38 5.84
C LEU A 61 16.45 35.17 5.33
N PHE A 62 16.64 36.44 4.93
CA PHE A 62 15.56 37.24 4.35
C PHE A 62 15.06 36.67 3.03
N ALA A 63 15.97 36.24 2.15
CA ALA A 63 15.60 35.59 0.89
C ALA A 63 14.76 34.34 1.15
N ARG A 64 15.19 33.48 2.09
CA ARG A 64 14.45 32.26 2.46
C ARG A 64 13.07 32.57 3.06
N ALA A 65 12.96 33.59 3.91
CA ALA A 65 11.68 34.02 4.46
C ALA A 65 10.73 34.52 3.35
N LEU A 66 11.25 35.29 2.39
CA LEU A 66 10.48 35.78 1.25
C LEU A 66 9.97 34.63 0.36
N PHE A 67 10.79 33.63 0.07
CA PHE A 67 10.35 32.43 -0.65
C PHE A 67 9.22 31.67 0.07
N ILE A 68 9.31 31.54 1.39
CA ILE A 68 8.26 30.89 2.19
C ILE A 68 6.95 31.69 2.12
N ILE A 69 7.03 33.01 2.26
CA ILE A 69 5.84 33.89 2.19
C ILE A 69 5.18 33.77 0.81
N VAL A 70 5.96 33.86 -0.27
CA VAL A 70 5.44 33.70 -1.64
C VAL A 70 4.78 32.33 -1.81
N GLY A 71 5.42 31.25 -1.35
CA GLY A 71 4.84 29.90 -1.42
C GLY A 71 3.51 29.77 -0.69
N ILE A 72 3.39 30.33 0.52
CA ILE A 72 2.15 30.34 1.30
C ILE A 72 1.07 31.16 0.59
N SER A 73 1.41 32.34 0.06
CA SER A 73 0.46 33.19 -0.67
C SER A 73 -0.06 32.52 -1.95
N THR A 74 0.81 31.86 -2.72
CA THR A 74 0.41 31.13 -3.93
C THR A 74 -0.50 29.94 -3.60
N TRP A 75 -0.20 29.22 -2.52
CA TRP A 75 -1.04 28.12 -2.05
C TRP A 75 -2.42 28.60 -1.59
N ALA A 76 -2.48 29.68 -0.82
CA ALA A 76 -3.74 30.29 -0.38
C ALA A 76 -4.59 30.80 -1.55
N ALA A 77 -3.97 31.46 -2.54
CA ALA A 77 -4.65 31.91 -3.75
C ALA A 77 -5.23 30.73 -4.54
N SER A 78 -4.50 29.61 -4.62
CA SER A 78 -4.98 28.39 -5.29
C SER A 78 -6.21 27.80 -4.59
N LEU A 79 -6.19 27.73 -3.25
CA LEU A 79 -7.36 27.29 -2.48
C LEU A 79 -8.57 28.21 -2.66
N TRP A 80 -8.34 29.53 -2.72
CA TRP A 80 -9.41 30.50 -2.97
C TRP A 80 -10.09 30.27 -4.32
N VAL A 81 -9.30 30.05 -5.38
CA VAL A 81 -9.84 29.77 -6.72
C VAL A 81 -10.66 28.49 -6.74
N VAL A 82 -10.20 27.43 -6.07
CA VAL A 82 -10.97 26.18 -5.95
C VAL A 82 -12.28 26.41 -5.22
N HIS A 83 -12.26 27.19 -4.13
CA HIS A 83 -13.47 27.52 -3.36
C HIS A 83 -14.52 28.26 -4.21
N GLU A 84 -14.11 29.31 -4.94
CA GLU A 84 -15.02 30.04 -5.85
C GLU A 84 -15.60 29.11 -6.93
N ALA A 85 -14.76 28.28 -7.55
CA ALA A 85 -15.20 27.31 -8.55
C ALA A 85 -16.22 26.30 -8.00
N THR A 86 -16.03 25.82 -6.76
CA THR A 86 -17.01 24.94 -6.12
C THR A 86 -18.35 25.63 -5.87
N GLY A 87 -18.33 26.90 -5.45
CA GLY A 87 -19.56 27.67 -5.23
C GLY A 87 -20.36 27.89 -6.51
N ASP A 88 -19.69 28.17 -7.63
CA ASP A 88 -20.36 28.33 -8.93
C ASP A 88 -20.93 27.01 -9.47
N MET A 89 -20.26 25.88 -9.22
CA MET A 89 -20.78 24.55 -9.58
C MET A 89 -22.04 24.18 -8.80
N GLU A 90 -22.12 24.53 -7.51
CA GLU A 90 -23.33 24.32 -6.71
C GLU A 90 -24.51 25.17 -7.19
N ARG A 91 -24.26 26.44 -7.57
CA ARG A 91 -25.26 27.31 -8.20
C ARG A 91 -25.72 26.76 -9.55
N ALA A 92 -24.81 26.30 -10.39
CA ALA A 92 -25.18 25.68 -11.67
C ALA A 92 -26.04 24.42 -11.45
N ARG A 93 -25.71 23.60 -10.45
CA ARG A 93 -26.48 22.41 -10.09
C ARG A 93 -27.89 22.75 -9.61
N SER A 94 -28.06 23.78 -8.77
CA SER A 94 -29.39 24.19 -8.30
C SER A 94 -30.27 24.71 -9.44
N LEU A 95 -29.70 25.48 -10.38
CA LEU A 95 -30.42 25.94 -11.58
C LEU A 95 -30.86 24.77 -12.47
N LEU A 96 -30.03 23.74 -12.64
CA LEU A 96 -30.40 22.55 -13.41
C LEU A 96 -31.55 21.76 -12.75
N LEU A 97 -31.58 21.68 -11.42
CA LEU A 97 -32.68 21.03 -10.71
C LEU A 97 -33.99 21.80 -10.87
N LEU A 98 -33.96 23.13 -10.76
CA LEU A 98 -35.13 23.98 -10.99
C LEU A 98 -35.63 23.88 -12.45
N ALA A 99 -34.72 23.87 -13.42
CA ALA A 99 -35.08 23.68 -14.82
C ALA A 99 -35.74 22.32 -15.05
N LYS A 100 -35.23 21.26 -14.42
CA LYS A 100 -35.81 19.92 -14.51
C LYS A 100 -37.24 19.88 -13.95
N GLU A 101 -37.48 20.51 -12.80
CA GLU A 101 -38.83 20.62 -12.21
C GLU A 101 -39.78 21.43 -13.11
N ALA A 102 -39.32 22.53 -13.70
CA ALA A 102 -40.13 23.33 -14.63
C ALA A 102 -40.50 22.58 -15.92
N THR A 103 -39.64 21.67 -16.38
CA THR A 103 -39.90 20.83 -17.57
C THR A 103 -40.69 19.56 -17.29
N ALA A 104 -40.97 19.23 -16.02
CA ALA A 104 -41.81 18.10 -15.65
C ALA A 104 -43.27 18.43 -15.98
N VAL A 105 -43.67 18.18 -17.24
CA VAL A 105 -45.07 18.27 -17.67
C VAL A 105 -45.89 17.32 -16.81
N PRO A 106 -46.99 17.78 -16.18
CA PRO A 106 -47.87 16.90 -15.42
C PRO A 106 -48.47 15.87 -16.36
N SER A 107 -47.98 14.63 -16.24
CA SER A 107 -48.54 13.48 -16.95
C SER A 107 -49.99 13.31 -16.50
N THR A 108 -50.92 13.65 -17.39
CA THR A 108 -52.35 13.43 -17.23
C THR A 108 -52.57 11.91 -17.08
N PRO A 109 -53.35 11.44 -16.10
CA PRO A 109 -53.61 10.02 -15.93
C PRO A 109 -54.56 9.55 -17.04
N HIS A 110 -54.00 9.04 -18.14
CA HIS A 110 -54.76 8.31 -19.14
C HIS A 110 -54.92 6.85 -18.73
N ALA A 111 -56.17 6.45 -18.53
CA ALA A 111 -56.59 5.09 -18.24
C ALA A 111 -56.43 4.18 -19.47
N ASN A 112 -55.95 2.96 -19.19
CA ASN A 112 -56.11 1.68 -19.88
C ASN A 112 -56.12 1.62 -21.42
N SER A 113 -55.18 0.85 -21.98
CA SER A 113 -55.51 -0.32 -22.80
C SER A 113 -54.26 -1.13 -23.19
N HIS A 114 -54.47 -2.44 -23.31
CA HIS A 114 -53.60 -3.45 -23.90
C HIS A 114 -52.95 -3.00 -25.23
N ASP A 115 -51.69 -3.34 -25.50
CA ASP A 115 -51.35 -4.51 -26.33
C ASP A 115 -49.82 -4.63 -26.59
N SER A 116 -49.37 -5.88 -26.64
CA SER A 116 -48.39 -6.49 -27.55
C SER A 116 -47.15 -5.74 -28.08
N SER A 117 -45.98 -6.34 -27.78
CA SER A 117 -44.79 -6.52 -28.63
C SER A 117 -44.18 -5.30 -29.37
N SER A 118 -42.93 -4.96 -29.04
CA SER A 118 -41.86 -4.82 -30.05
C SER A 118 -40.49 -4.60 -29.42
N SER A 119 -39.52 -5.29 -30.01
CA SER A 119 -38.08 -5.09 -29.93
C SER A 119 -37.68 -3.63 -30.18
N SER A 120 -36.81 -3.05 -29.35
CA SER A 120 -35.94 -1.97 -29.82
C SER A 120 -34.59 -1.93 -29.09
N SER A 121 -33.59 -1.64 -29.91
CA SER A 121 -32.15 -1.61 -29.70
C SER A 121 -31.69 -0.63 -28.62
N LYS A 122 -30.86 -1.11 -27.68
CA LYS A 122 -30.03 -0.24 -26.84
C LYS A 122 -28.90 0.36 -27.67
N SER A 123 -29.11 1.58 -28.17
CA SER A 123 -28.05 2.47 -28.66
C SER A 123 -27.24 3.00 -27.48
N GLY A 124 -26.04 2.45 -27.29
CA GLY A 124 -25.07 2.95 -26.32
C GLY A 124 -24.47 4.27 -26.81
N HIS A 125 -24.72 5.37 -26.08
CA HIS A 125 -24.00 6.61 -26.27
C HIS A 125 -22.54 6.45 -25.82
N LYS A 126 -21.65 6.34 -26.80
CA LYS A 126 -20.20 6.42 -26.63
C LYS A 126 -19.83 7.90 -26.44
N ILE A 127 -19.60 8.31 -25.19
CA ILE A 127 -19.00 9.61 -24.89
C ILE A 127 -17.50 9.49 -25.22
N THR A 128 -17.11 9.94 -26.41
CA THR A 128 -15.71 10.15 -26.77
C THR A 128 -15.30 11.56 -26.36
N ASN A 129 -14.43 11.68 -25.36
CA ASN A 129 -13.81 12.94 -24.99
C ASN A 129 -12.52 13.11 -25.82
N PRO A 130 -12.41 14.09 -26.74
CA PRO A 130 -11.38 14.10 -27.78
C PRO A 130 -10.10 14.88 -27.44
N HIS A 131 -9.67 14.98 -26.17
CA HIS A 131 -8.56 15.88 -25.80
C HIS A 131 -7.46 15.31 -24.89
N HIS A 132 -7.16 14.01 -24.97
CA HIS A 132 -6.02 13.42 -24.24
C HIS A 132 -5.01 12.70 -25.15
N ASP A 133 -4.71 13.27 -26.32
CA ASP A 133 -3.58 12.83 -27.13
C ASP A 133 -2.32 13.67 -26.87
N SER A 134 -1.18 12.97 -26.79
CA SER A 134 0.21 13.45 -26.70
C SER A 134 0.87 13.53 -25.31
N LEU A 135 0.86 12.43 -24.57
CA LEU A 135 2.08 11.95 -23.93
C LEU A 135 2.29 10.50 -24.36
N ASN A 136 3.35 10.27 -25.16
CA ASN A 136 3.81 8.94 -25.54
C ASN A 136 4.27 8.19 -24.28
N THR A 137 3.35 7.62 -23.52
CA THR A 137 3.63 6.50 -22.63
C THR A 137 3.85 5.27 -23.51
N MET A 138 5.05 4.72 -23.43
CA MET A 138 5.41 3.44 -24.01
C MET A 138 4.51 2.37 -23.38
N PHE A 139 3.37 2.11 -24.03
CA PHE A 139 2.32 1.23 -23.54
C PHE A 139 2.73 -0.21 -23.83
N ILE A 140 3.06 -0.97 -22.79
CA ILE A 140 3.14 -2.44 -22.86
C ILE A 140 1.75 -2.95 -22.48
N PRO A 141 1.10 -3.83 -23.28
CA PRO A 141 -0.26 -4.28 -23.00
C PRO A 141 -0.29 -5.03 -21.67
N GLY A 142 -1.18 -4.66 -20.73
CA GLY A 142 -1.48 -5.51 -19.56
C GLY A 142 -1.68 -4.85 -18.19
N GLY A 143 -1.91 -3.54 -18.08
CA GLY A 143 -2.35 -2.91 -16.82
C GLY A 143 -2.93 -1.51 -17.05
N THR A 144 -4.06 -1.18 -16.42
CA THR A 144 -4.77 0.11 -16.55
C THR A 144 -4.82 0.91 -15.26
N LEU A 145 -3.90 0.68 -14.32
CA LEU A 145 -3.84 1.46 -13.09
C LEU A 145 -2.94 2.69 -13.32
N PRO A 146 -3.50 3.90 -13.50
CA PRO A 146 -2.71 5.12 -13.47
C PRO A 146 -2.25 5.37 -12.03
N VAL A 147 -1.13 4.77 -11.64
CA VAL A 147 -0.48 5.08 -10.38
C VAL A 147 0.36 6.34 -10.59
N ALA A 148 -0.07 7.46 -10.02
CA ALA A 148 0.64 8.73 -10.13
C ALA A 148 2.12 8.56 -9.70
N GLY A 149 3.04 8.87 -10.61
CA GLY A 149 4.49 8.70 -10.41
C GLY A 149 5.10 7.43 -11.03
N TYR A 150 4.30 6.52 -11.60
CA TYR A 150 4.75 5.33 -12.32
C TYR A 150 4.29 5.38 -13.77
N GLY A 151 5.13 4.91 -14.70
CA GLY A 151 4.83 5.02 -16.14
C GLY A 151 5.31 3.89 -17.03
N LEU A 152 5.94 2.86 -16.47
CA LEU A 152 6.08 1.57 -17.13
C LEU A 152 5.41 0.51 -16.28
N ALA A 153 4.47 -0.21 -16.87
CA ALA A 153 3.82 -1.37 -16.27
C ALA A 153 4.23 -2.61 -17.06
N TYR A 154 4.74 -3.63 -16.36
CA TYR A 154 4.91 -4.95 -16.95
C TYR A 154 3.58 -5.71 -16.90
N ASN A 155 3.24 -6.37 -18.00
CA ASN A 155 2.02 -7.17 -18.15
C ASN A 155 1.90 -8.20 -17.00
N THR A 156 0.70 -8.34 -16.41
CA THR A 156 0.35 -9.38 -15.42
C THR A 156 0.82 -10.78 -15.79
N THR A 157 0.86 -11.10 -17.08
CA THR A 157 1.27 -12.41 -17.60
C THR A 157 2.77 -12.60 -17.73
N TYR A 158 3.56 -11.51 -17.68
CA TYR A 158 5.01 -11.57 -17.92
C TYR A 158 5.70 -12.49 -16.90
N CYS A 159 5.41 -12.31 -15.61
CA CYS A 159 5.89 -13.18 -14.55
C CYS A 159 4.87 -14.23 -14.12
N ASN A 160 4.01 -14.74 -15.01
CA ASN A 160 3.11 -15.85 -14.66
C ASN A 160 3.86 -17.18 -14.52
N GLY A 161 4.75 -17.28 -13.52
CA GLY A 161 5.53 -18.47 -13.21
C GLY A 161 4.72 -19.59 -12.56
N TRP A 162 3.44 -19.38 -12.30
CA TRP A 162 2.54 -20.42 -11.81
C TRP A 162 2.15 -21.41 -12.91
N THR A 163 1.95 -20.93 -14.15
CA THR A 163 1.68 -21.79 -15.31
C THR A 163 2.95 -22.20 -16.05
N ASP A 164 4.00 -21.39 -15.96
CA ASP A 164 5.28 -21.59 -16.66
C ASP A 164 6.46 -21.15 -15.78
N PRO A 165 6.85 -21.95 -14.76
CA PRO A 165 7.95 -21.60 -13.86
C PRO A 165 9.27 -21.44 -14.60
N ALA A 166 9.58 -22.34 -15.53
CA ALA A 166 10.82 -22.33 -16.28
C ALA A 166 10.95 -21.08 -17.14
N GLY A 167 9.91 -20.73 -17.92
CA GLY A 167 9.94 -19.51 -18.72
C GLY A 167 9.88 -18.24 -17.86
N ALA A 168 9.25 -18.26 -16.67
CA ALA A 168 9.33 -17.12 -15.76
C ALA A 168 10.77 -16.88 -15.28
N ILE A 169 11.52 -17.93 -14.96
CA ILE A 169 12.95 -17.83 -14.62
C ILE A 169 13.74 -17.29 -15.81
N GLU A 170 13.51 -17.81 -17.03
CA GLU A 170 14.18 -17.33 -18.25
C GLU A 170 13.90 -15.85 -18.55
N ARG A 171 12.71 -15.36 -18.17
CA ARG A 171 12.31 -13.95 -18.30
C ARG A 171 12.83 -13.04 -17.17
N GLY A 172 13.61 -13.58 -16.24
CA GLY A 172 14.19 -12.82 -15.11
C GLY A 172 13.21 -12.57 -13.96
N CYS A 173 12.18 -13.42 -13.83
CA CYS A 173 11.26 -13.37 -12.70
C CYS A 173 11.78 -14.22 -11.53
N VAL A 174 11.46 -13.79 -10.32
CA VAL A 174 11.84 -14.42 -9.05
C VAL A 174 10.57 -14.74 -8.28
N LEU A 175 10.47 -15.98 -7.78
CA LEU A 175 9.42 -16.33 -6.83
C LEU A 175 9.74 -15.68 -5.48
N ASP A 176 8.93 -14.72 -5.07
CA ASP A 176 9.14 -13.93 -3.85
C ASP A 176 8.01 -14.20 -2.85
N PRO A 177 8.25 -15.05 -1.83
CA PRO A 177 7.26 -15.38 -0.81
C PRO A 177 6.69 -14.18 -0.05
N LEU A 178 7.48 -13.11 0.11
CA LEU A 178 7.02 -11.87 0.75
C LEU A 178 5.91 -11.20 -0.07
N GLN A 179 6.05 -11.23 -1.40
CA GLN A 179 5.08 -10.67 -2.34
C GLN A 179 4.05 -11.72 -2.80
N GLY A 180 4.12 -12.95 -2.28
CA GLY A 180 3.12 -13.98 -2.54
C GLY A 180 3.11 -14.53 -3.96
N GLY A 181 4.18 -14.35 -4.74
CA GLY A 181 4.26 -14.86 -6.09
C GLY A 181 5.50 -14.47 -6.88
N TRP A 182 5.43 -14.73 -8.19
CA TRP A 182 6.49 -14.46 -9.15
C TRP A 182 6.51 -12.99 -9.54
N VAL A 183 7.61 -12.30 -9.24
CA VAL A 183 7.81 -10.87 -9.53
C VAL A 183 9.01 -10.68 -10.45
N HIS A 184 9.03 -9.60 -11.23
CA HIS A 184 10.22 -9.24 -12.01
C HIS A 184 11.37 -8.87 -11.05
N GLU A 185 12.62 -9.20 -11.41
CA GLU A 185 13.82 -8.83 -10.62
C GLU A 185 13.94 -7.32 -10.28
N LEU A 186 13.32 -6.43 -11.06
CA LEU A 186 13.29 -4.99 -10.80
C LEU A 186 12.39 -4.63 -9.62
N CYS A 187 11.37 -5.45 -9.35
CA CYS A 187 10.44 -5.31 -8.22
C CYS A 187 10.80 -6.18 -7.01
N HIS A 188 11.75 -7.10 -7.17
CA HIS A 188 12.24 -7.94 -6.08
C HIS A 188 13.21 -7.18 -5.16
N ASP A 189 13.05 -7.34 -3.85
CA ASP A 189 13.96 -6.82 -2.81
C ASP A 189 14.64 -7.97 -2.07
N ALA A 190 15.75 -8.47 -2.62
CA ALA A 190 16.44 -9.63 -2.08
C ALA A 190 16.83 -9.49 -0.59
N ALA A 191 17.14 -8.28 -0.13
CA ALA A 191 17.48 -8.04 1.28
C ALA A 191 16.25 -8.21 2.18
N LEU A 192 15.12 -7.62 1.79
CA LEU A 192 13.87 -7.75 2.55
C LEU A 192 13.29 -9.18 2.47
N THR A 193 13.39 -9.84 1.33
CA THR A 193 13.00 -11.26 1.20
C THR A 193 13.91 -12.15 2.06
N LYS A 194 15.20 -11.84 2.19
CA LYS A 194 16.08 -12.57 3.11
C LYS A 194 15.66 -12.40 4.57
N GLU A 195 15.28 -11.18 4.98
CA GLU A 195 14.72 -10.92 6.31
C GLU A 195 13.42 -11.71 6.52
N TRP A 196 12.53 -11.71 5.54
CA TRP A 196 11.30 -12.49 5.54
C TRP A 196 11.54 -13.99 5.72
N LEU A 197 12.49 -14.56 4.99
CA LEU A 197 12.84 -15.98 5.08
C LEU A 197 13.53 -16.37 6.40
N SER A 198 13.96 -15.39 7.21
CA SER A 198 14.51 -15.64 8.54
C SER A 198 13.43 -15.73 9.64
N LEU A 199 12.17 -15.40 9.30
CA LEU A 199 11.03 -15.56 10.21
C LEU A 199 10.76 -17.06 10.46
N PRO A 200 10.14 -17.41 11.61
CA PRO A 200 9.83 -18.80 11.92
C PRO A 200 8.88 -19.44 10.89
N ASP A 201 8.82 -20.77 10.90
CA ASP A 201 7.75 -21.49 10.20
C ASP A 201 6.41 -21.17 10.86
N PHE A 202 5.49 -20.62 10.08
CA PHE A 202 4.17 -20.22 10.55
C PHE A 202 3.16 -21.38 10.61
N GLY A 203 3.52 -22.55 10.09
CA GLY A 203 2.65 -23.70 9.98
C GLY A 203 1.60 -23.49 8.89
N TRP A 204 1.56 -24.41 7.93
CA TRP A 204 0.66 -24.36 6.79
C TRP A 204 -0.19 -25.62 6.72
N TYR A 205 -1.47 -25.46 6.39
CA TYR A 205 -2.44 -26.55 6.39
C TYR A 205 -3.39 -26.43 5.19
N LEU A 206 -3.89 -27.57 4.69
CA LEU A 206 -4.90 -27.61 3.63
C LEU A 206 -6.33 -27.42 4.18
N ASP A 207 -6.50 -27.46 5.50
CA ASP A 207 -7.79 -27.39 6.19
C ASP A 207 -7.70 -26.54 7.47
N ALA A 208 -8.85 -26.02 7.92
CA ALA A 208 -8.95 -25.17 9.10
C ALA A 208 -8.75 -25.95 10.41
N GLU A 209 -8.99 -27.27 10.39
CA GLU A 209 -8.82 -28.18 11.51
C GLU A 209 -7.34 -28.55 11.76
N ARG A 210 -6.42 -28.10 10.88
CA ARG A 210 -4.97 -28.32 10.94
C ARG A 210 -4.57 -29.80 10.84
N THR A 211 -5.35 -30.59 10.11
CA THR A 211 -5.14 -32.05 9.98
C THR A 211 -4.14 -32.40 8.87
N HIS A 212 -4.05 -31.60 7.81
CA HIS A 212 -3.15 -31.84 6.68
C HIS A 212 -2.07 -30.76 6.60
N LYS A 213 -0.95 -30.97 7.30
CA LYS A 213 0.18 -30.03 7.30
C LYS A 213 0.94 -30.03 5.96
N VAL A 214 1.26 -28.84 5.47
CA VAL A 214 2.16 -28.60 4.33
C VAL A 214 3.48 -28.01 4.87
N PRO A 215 4.64 -28.57 4.49
CA PRO A 215 5.94 -27.97 4.81
C PRO A 215 6.08 -26.57 4.18
N GLN A 216 6.59 -25.60 4.95
CA GLN A 216 6.70 -24.20 4.49
C GLN A 216 7.64 -24.03 3.28
N ASP A 217 8.72 -24.81 3.20
CA ASP A 217 9.62 -24.85 2.05
C ASP A 217 8.89 -25.26 0.76
N ARG A 218 7.93 -26.19 0.84
CA ARG A 218 7.07 -26.54 -0.29
C ARG A 218 6.12 -25.41 -0.70
N VAL A 219 5.56 -24.68 0.27
CA VAL A 219 4.75 -23.47 0.02
C VAL A 219 5.58 -22.42 -0.73
N TRP A 220 6.83 -22.18 -0.29
CA TRP A 220 7.76 -21.24 -0.93
C TRP A 220 8.27 -21.70 -2.28
N ALA A 221 8.28 -23.01 -2.53
CA ALA A 221 8.61 -23.59 -3.83
C ALA A 221 7.40 -23.69 -4.77
N ALA A 222 6.23 -23.16 -4.40
CA ALA A 222 4.99 -23.30 -5.17
C ALA A 222 4.54 -24.76 -5.39
N ASP A 223 5.00 -25.70 -4.55
CA ASP A 223 4.74 -27.14 -4.65
C ASP A 223 3.68 -27.58 -3.61
N ILE A 224 2.42 -27.21 -3.87
CA ILE A 224 1.30 -27.49 -2.97
C ILE A 224 0.37 -28.55 -3.56
N PRO A 225 -0.11 -29.53 -2.77
CA PRO A 225 -1.18 -30.43 -3.19
C PRO A 225 -2.44 -29.67 -3.63
N GLY A 226 -2.89 -29.89 -4.86
CA GLY A 226 -4.01 -29.14 -5.47
C GLY A 226 -3.55 -28.02 -6.41
N GLY A 227 -2.27 -27.65 -6.36
CA GLY A 227 -1.65 -26.70 -7.27
C GLY A 227 -1.92 -25.23 -6.94
N VAL A 228 -1.70 -24.38 -7.94
CA VAL A 228 -1.99 -22.93 -7.91
C VAL A 228 -3.46 -22.73 -7.57
N ASP A 229 -3.78 -21.69 -6.81
CA ASP A 229 -5.13 -21.40 -6.29
C ASP A 229 -5.61 -22.28 -5.13
N THR A 230 -4.79 -23.21 -4.63
CA THR A 230 -5.12 -23.94 -3.41
C THR A 230 -5.18 -22.99 -2.22
N THR A 231 -6.31 -22.98 -1.51
CA THR A 231 -6.45 -22.28 -0.22
C THR A 231 -5.65 -23.01 0.84
N LEU A 232 -4.73 -22.27 1.46
CA LEU A 232 -3.98 -22.69 2.63
C LEU A 232 -4.46 -21.95 3.88
N TYR A 233 -4.28 -22.60 5.02
CA TYR A 233 -4.52 -22.03 6.33
C TYR A 233 -3.19 -21.89 7.06
N THR A 234 -2.96 -20.73 7.67
CA THR A 234 -1.77 -20.46 8.48
C THR A 234 -2.13 -19.58 9.68
N VAL A 235 -1.23 -19.38 10.62
CA VAL A 235 -1.49 -18.52 11.80
C VAL A 235 -1.55 -17.05 11.41
N LEU A 236 -2.37 -16.27 12.09
CA LEU A 236 -2.58 -14.86 11.80
C LEU A 236 -1.31 -14.01 11.95
N ASP A 237 -0.37 -14.44 12.79
CA ASP A 237 0.95 -13.80 12.88
C ASP A 237 1.66 -13.76 11.52
N PHE A 238 1.53 -14.80 10.68
CA PHE A 238 2.03 -14.76 9.29
C PHE A 238 1.51 -13.55 8.54
N HIS A 239 0.20 -13.33 8.59
CA HIS A 239 -0.48 -12.25 7.86
C HIS A 239 -0.05 -10.89 8.41
N ALA A 240 0.10 -10.76 9.73
CA ALA A 240 0.62 -9.55 10.36
C ALA A 240 2.06 -9.24 9.91
N GLN A 241 2.94 -10.26 9.86
CA GLN A 241 4.30 -10.07 9.34
C GLN A 241 4.29 -9.73 7.85
N HIS A 242 3.42 -10.34 7.04
CA HIS A 242 3.26 -10.03 5.62
C HIS A 242 2.92 -8.55 5.44
N CYS A 243 1.91 -8.05 6.15
CA CYS A 243 1.51 -6.65 6.10
C CYS A 243 2.63 -5.68 6.50
N LYS A 244 3.39 -5.99 7.57
CA LYS A 244 4.57 -5.20 7.97
C LYS A 244 5.63 -5.17 6.87
N SER A 245 5.86 -6.30 6.23
CA SER A 245 6.90 -6.46 5.21
C SER A 245 6.52 -5.76 3.90
N VAL A 246 5.26 -5.87 3.45
CA VAL A 246 4.73 -5.14 2.30
C VAL A 246 4.77 -3.62 2.55
N MET A 247 4.40 -3.16 3.74
CA MET A 247 4.52 -1.74 4.10
C MET A 247 5.98 -1.27 4.09
N THR A 248 6.90 -2.10 4.59
CA THR A 248 8.34 -1.83 4.54
C THR A 248 8.85 -1.74 3.10
N LEU A 249 8.42 -2.65 2.22
CA LEU A 249 8.76 -2.63 0.80
C LEU A 249 8.30 -1.32 0.13
N ARG A 250 7.08 -0.87 0.45
CA ARG A 250 6.51 0.41 0.00
C ARG A 250 7.34 1.60 0.45
N ILE A 251 7.72 1.65 1.73
CA ILE A 251 8.57 2.72 2.27
C ILE A 251 9.95 2.70 1.61
N LYS A 252 10.62 1.54 1.54
CA LYS A 252 11.93 1.39 0.88
C LYS A 252 11.87 1.84 -0.58
N HIS A 253 10.76 1.65 -1.28
CA HIS A 253 10.63 2.13 -2.66
C HIS A 253 10.84 3.64 -2.80
N THR A 254 10.49 4.46 -1.80
CA THR A 254 10.73 5.91 -1.84
C THR A 254 12.22 6.29 -1.90
N THR A 255 13.12 5.37 -1.55
CA THR A 255 14.58 5.59 -1.56
C THR A 255 15.32 4.76 -2.62
N ARG A 256 14.67 3.74 -3.21
CA ARG A 256 15.25 2.86 -4.24
C ARG A 256 15.02 3.44 -5.63
N ARG A 257 15.99 4.22 -6.12
CA ARG A 257 15.99 4.68 -7.53
C ARG A 257 16.13 3.49 -8.48
N ASN A 258 15.45 3.54 -9.63
CA ASN A 258 15.50 2.51 -10.68
C ASN A 258 15.03 1.11 -10.25
N LYS A 259 14.26 1.02 -9.18
CA LYS A 259 13.54 -0.20 -8.80
C LYS A 259 12.06 0.03 -9.03
N GLY A 260 11.38 -1.05 -9.37
CA GLY A 260 9.94 -1.03 -9.47
C GLY A 260 9.28 -1.44 -8.17
N LEU A 261 7.97 -1.35 -8.16
CA LEU A 261 7.13 -1.83 -7.08
C LEU A 261 6.08 -2.80 -7.61
N GLY A 262 5.87 -3.92 -6.91
CA GLY A 262 4.79 -4.83 -7.23
C GLY A 262 3.41 -4.19 -7.01
N TYR A 263 2.35 -4.79 -7.56
CA TYR A 263 0.97 -4.29 -7.38
C TYR A 263 0.53 -4.25 -5.91
N LEU A 264 0.87 -5.26 -5.11
CA LEU A 264 0.48 -5.38 -3.70
C LEU A 264 0.72 -4.10 -2.85
N PRO A 265 1.94 -3.56 -2.77
CA PRO A 265 2.22 -2.31 -2.05
C PRO A 265 1.68 -1.03 -2.73
N LEU A 266 1.13 -1.13 -3.95
CA LEU A 266 0.50 -0.02 -4.68
C LEU A 266 -1.02 -0.01 -4.52
N ASP A 267 -1.64 -1.18 -4.33
CA ASP A 267 -3.09 -1.31 -4.25
C ASP A 267 -3.65 -0.64 -2.98
N PRO A 268 -4.48 0.40 -3.10
CA PRO A 268 -5.02 1.10 -1.93
C PRO A 268 -5.87 0.20 -1.03
N GLY A 269 -6.61 -0.75 -1.60
CA GLY A 269 -7.42 -1.70 -0.84
C GLY A 269 -6.55 -2.60 0.03
N HIS A 270 -5.51 -3.18 -0.55
CA HIS A 270 -4.53 -4.01 0.13
C HIS A 270 -3.79 -3.20 1.20
N MET A 271 -3.37 -1.97 0.90
CA MET A 271 -2.68 -1.14 1.89
C MET A 271 -3.57 -0.75 3.06
N ASN A 272 -4.85 -0.45 2.82
CA ASN A 272 -5.81 -0.22 3.88
C ASN A 272 -6.04 -1.48 4.73
N HIS A 273 -6.17 -2.65 4.10
CA HIS A 273 -6.24 -3.94 4.79
C HIS A 273 -5.02 -4.18 5.69
N CYS A 274 -3.81 -3.95 5.17
CA CYS A 274 -2.58 -4.05 5.96
C CYS A 274 -2.60 -3.14 7.19
N ILE A 275 -3.05 -1.89 7.03
CA ILE A 275 -3.13 -0.93 8.15
C ILE A 275 -4.10 -1.46 9.21
N HIS A 276 -5.30 -1.88 8.82
CA HIS A 276 -6.29 -2.42 9.76
C HIS A 276 -5.72 -3.62 10.52
N LEU A 277 -5.18 -4.60 9.81
CA LEU A 277 -4.59 -5.80 10.41
C LEU A 277 -3.46 -5.49 11.40
N MET A 278 -2.62 -4.50 11.10
CA MET A 278 -1.51 -4.09 11.98
C MET A 278 -1.96 -3.26 13.18
N THR A 279 -3.13 -2.61 13.11
CA THR A 279 -3.67 -1.77 14.20
C THR A 279 -4.61 -2.51 15.12
N GLU A 280 -5.22 -3.59 14.65
CA GLU A 280 -6.01 -4.49 15.47
C GLU A 280 -5.10 -5.34 16.38
N THR A 281 -5.65 -5.83 17.50
CA THR A 281 -4.95 -6.75 18.40
C THR A 281 -5.53 -8.16 18.29
N PRO A 282 -5.41 -8.83 17.13
CA PRO A 282 -6.02 -10.13 16.98
C PRO A 282 -5.16 -11.20 17.67
N ASN A 283 -5.76 -12.36 17.94
CA ASN A 283 -5.03 -13.47 18.52
C ASN A 283 -4.02 -14.01 17.49
N PRO A 284 -2.70 -13.98 17.75
CA PRO A 284 -1.70 -14.39 16.77
C PRO A 284 -1.82 -15.86 16.35
N LYS A 285 -2.49 -16.68 17.16
CA LYS A 285 -2.70 -18.12 16.91
C LYS A 285 -3.98 -18.42 16.11
N GLU A 286 -4.83 -17.44 15.86
CA GLU A 286 -6.00 -17.58 14.99
C GLU A 286 -5.58 -17.97 13.58
N LEU A 287 -6.41 -18.69 12.85
CA LEU A 287 -6.09 -19.04 11.46
C LEU A 287 -6.51 -17.93 10.50
N THR A 288 -5.70 -17.74 9.48
CA THR A 288 -5.99 -16.90 8.33
C THR A 288 -5.89 -17.74 7.06
N GLN A 289 -6.67 -17.37 6.05
CA GLN A 289 -6.67 -18.04 4.75
C GLN A 289 -5.73 -17.32 3.80
N VAL A 290 -5.00 -18.10 3.02
CA VAL A 290 -4.03 -17.62 2.04
C VAL A 290 -4.19 -18.42 0.76
N VAL A 291 -4.26 -17.75 -0.39
CA VAL A 291 -4.26 -18.41 -1.69
C VAL A 291 -3.01 -17.98 -2.44
N LEU A 292 -2.07 -18.93 -2.63
CA LEU A 292 -0.86 -18.64 -3.39
C LEU A 292 -1.20 -18.28 -4.84
N GLY A 293 -0.52 -17.27 -5.39
CA GLY A 293 -0.75 -16.78 -6.75
C GLY A 293 -1.93 -15.82 -6.92
N LYS A 294 -2.82 -15.74 -5.93
CA LYS A 294 -3.89 -14.74 -5.81
C LYS A 294 -3.66 -13.75 -4.66
N PHE A 295 -2.41 -13.59 -4.21
CA PHE A 295 -2.09 -12.53 -3.25
C PHE A 295 -2.48 -11.16 -3.83
N GLY A 296 -3.64 -10.66 -3.40
CA GLY A 296 -4.37 -9.53 -3.92
C GLY A 296 -5.73 -9.50 -3.23
N GLY A 297 -5.80 -8.84 -2.07
CA GLY A 297 -6.85 -9.00 -1.08
C GLY A 297 -8.27 -8.69 -1.57
N GLY A 298 -9.22 -9.47 -1.04
CA GLY A 298 -10.66 -9.32 -1.21
C GLY A 298 -11.33 -10.67 -1.44
N THR A 299 -12.47 -10.93 -0.80
CA THR A 299 -13.26 -12.17 -0.88
C THR A 299 -13.70 -12.56 -2.30
N GLU A 300 -13.47 -11.69 -3.29
CA GLU A 300 -13.74 -11.92 -4.69
C GLU A 300 -12.55 -11.37 -5.49
N GLY A 301 -11.82 -12.27 -6.15
CA GLY A 301 -10.45 -12.07 -6.63
C GLY A 301 -10.17 -10.81 -7.44
N PHE A 302 -9.03 -10.20 -7.13
CA PHE A 302 -8.21 -9.46 -8.10
C PHE A 302 -6.80 -10.04 -8.06
N GLY A 303 -6.37 -10.54 -9.23
CA GLY A 303 -5.29 -11.51 -9.34
C GLY A 303 -3.89 -10.92 -9.46
N LEU A 304 -2.96 -11.86 -9.28
CA LEU A 304 -1.60 -11.93 -9.80
C LEU A 304 -0.60 -10.90 -9.25
N ALA A 305 0.21 -11.37 -8.31
CA ALA A 305 1.47 -10.78 -7.86
C ALA A 305 2.54 -10.60 -8.98
N GLY A 306 2.15 -10.59 -10.26
CA GLY A 306 3.06 -10.55 -11.41
C GLY A 306 3.31 -9.16 -12.00
N GLU A 307 2.50 -8.15 -11.64
CA GLU A 307 2.70 -6.80 -12.17
C GLU A 307 3.86 -6.09 -11.45
N CYS A 308 4.72 -5.46 -12.25
CA CYS A 308 5.83 -4.66 -11.78
C CYS A 308 5.69 -3.25 -12.37
N TYR A 309 5.73 -2.23 -11.52
CA TYR A 309 5.56 -0.83 -11.90
C TYR A 309 6.86 -0.07 -11.69
N MET A 310 7.39 0.55 -12.73
CA MET A 310 8.59 1.39 -12.62
C MET A 310 8.23 2.87 -12.48
N PRO A 311 8.96 3.63 -11.64
CA PRO A 311 8.77 5.07 -11.53
C PRO A 311 9.08 5.76 -12.87
N ILE A 312 8.35 6.83 -13.16
CA ILE A 312 8.69 7.73 -14.28
C ILE A 312 9.97 8.47 -13.89
N LEU A 313 11.03 8.30 -14.69
CA LEU A 313 12.29 9.02 -14.53
C LEU A 313 12.17 10.46 -15.03
#